data_AF-A0A4S9YQK0-F1
#
_entry.id   AF-A0A4S9YQK0-F1
#
_cell.length_a   1.000
_cell.length_b   1.000
_cell.length_c   1.000
_cell.angle_alpha   90.00
_cell.angle_beta   90.00
_cell.angle_gamma   90.00
#
_symmetry.space_group_name_H-M   'P 1'
#
loop_
_entity.id
_entity.type
_entity.pdbx_description
1 polymer ?
#
loop_
_entity_poly.entity_id
_entity_poly.type
_entity_poly.pdbx_seq_one_letter_code
_entity_poly.pdbx_strand_id
1 'polypeptide(L)'
;MDALNLNIQQLVEAHLQANRTFDATNTALQQVSSALIQSKRKEIEQLNDQILMRRKDNKTARTTIVFLQDGLSDTAELMCGPYGSIRAATTDHDPTFELAQSIDESLSAGIRLVFESIRRWECEIEQSITQMMALESQLAN
;
A
#
# COMPACT_ATOMS: atom_id res chain seq x y z
N MET A 1 21.17 -53.87 -47.85
CA MET A 1 21.07 -53.42 -46.45
C MET A 1 19.79 -54.03 -45.91
N ASP A 2 19.86 -54.86 -44.87
CA ASP A 2 18.68 -55.58 -44.37
C ASP A 2 17.68 -54.64 -43.68
N ALA A 3 16.38 -54.94 -43.81
CA ALA A 3 15.29 -54.11 -43.25
C ALA A 3 15.43 -53.89 -41.73
N LEU A 4 16.01 -54.85 -41.02
CA LEU A 4 16.33 -54.73 -39.60
C LEU A 4 17.32 -53.59 -39.33
N ASN A 5 18.35 -53.44 -40.16
CA ASN A 5 19.37 -52.41 -39.99
C ASN A 5 18.81 -51.01 -40.22
N LEU A 6 17.91 -50.86 -41.21
CA LEU A 6 17.20 -49.61 -41.45
C LEU A 6 16.29 -49.24 -40.26
N ASN A 7 15.55 -50.20 -39.73
CA ASN A 7 14.69 -49.98 -38.56
C ASN A 7 15.48 -49.58 -37.31
N ILE A 8 16.63 -50.20 -37.07
CA ILE A 8 17.52 -49.83 -35.96
C ILE A 8 18.03 -48.39 -36.14
N GLN A 9 18.43 -48.02 -37.35
CA GLN A 9 18.94 -46.68 -37.63
C GLN A 9 17.87 -45.60 -37.43
N GLN A 10 16.64 -45.83 -37.91
CA GLN A 10 15.50 -44.94 -37.69
C GLN A 10 15.15 -44.80 -36.20
N LEU A 11 15.20 -45.90 -35.44
CA LEU A 11 14.96 -45.88 -34.00
C LEU A 11 16.01 -45.05 -33.25
N VAL A 12 17.29 -45.21 -33.60
CA VAL A 12 18.38 -44.42 -33.02
C VAL A 12 18.22 -42.93 -33.33
N GLU A 13 17.91 -42.57 -34.58
CA GLU A 13 17.66 -41.18 -34.97
C GLU A 13 16.45 -40.59 -34.23
N ALA A 14 15.35 -41.34 -34.10
CA ALA A 14 14.19 -40.92 -33.33
C ALA A 14 14.52 -40.68 -31.85
N HIS A 15 15.30 -41.56 -31.23
CA HIS A 15 15.76 -41.36 -29.84
C HIS A 15 16.68 -40.14 -29.69
N LEU A 16 17.62 -39.94 -30.61
CA LEU A 16 18.47 -38.75 -30.60
C LEU A 16 17.65 -37.46 -30.73
N GLN A 17 16.63 -37.46 -31.59
CA GLN A 17 15.74 -36.32 -31.74
C GLN A 17 14.87 -36.10 -30.49
N ALA A 18 14.36 -37.17 -29.87
CA ALA A 18 13.61 -37.10 -28.63
C ALA A 18 14.47 -36.51 -27.49
N ASN A 19 15.72 -36.94 -27.34
CA ASN A 19 16.63 -36.38 -26.34
C ASN A 19 16.89 -34.88 -26.55
N ARG A 20 17.17 -34.45 -27.79
CA ARG A 20 17.34 -33.01 -28.09
C ARG A 20 16.09 -32.20 -27.75
N THR A 21 14.91 -32.76 -28.04
CA THR A 21 13.63 -32.11 -27.75
C THR A 21 13.38 -32.04 -26.24
N PHE A 22 13.71 -33.10 -25.51
CA PHE A 22 13.63 -33.13 -24.05
C PHE A 22 14.54 -32.07 -23.43
N ASP A 23 15.81 -32.00 -23.85
CA ASP A 23 16.77 -31.01 -23.36
C ASP A 23 16.29 -29.57 -23.62
N ALA A 24 15.83 -29.29 -24.84
CA ALA A 24 15.28 -27.98 -25.20
C ALA A 24 14.06 -27.60 -24.35
N THR A 25 13.16 -28.56 -24.10
CA THR A 25 11.97 -28.35 -23.25
C THR A 25 12.36 -28.09 -21.80
N ASN A 26 13.35 -28.83 -21.28
CA ASN A 26 13.87 -28.65 -19.93
C ASN A 26 14.49 -27.25 -19.77
N THR A 27 15.30 -26.79 -20.74
CA THR A 27 15.84 -25.43 -20.74
C THR A 27 14.73 -24.37 -20.79
N ALA A 28 13.71 -24.55 -21.63
CA ALA A 28 12.59 -23.63 -21.71
C ALA A 28 11.81 -23.55 -20.38
N LEU A 29 11.58 -24.69 -19.72
CA LEU A 29 10.94 -24.75 -18.40
C LEU A 29 11.76 -24.02 -17.34
N GLN A 30 13.10 -24.20 -17.32
CA GLN A 30 13.98 -23.50 -16.40
C GLN A 30 13.96 -21.98 -16.63
N GLN A 31 13.94 -21.53 -17.89
CA GLN A 31 13.86 -20.11 -18.23
C GLN A 31 12.53 -19.50 -17.79
N VAL A 32 11.40 -20.17 -18.06
CA VAL A 32 10.07 -19.70 -17.66
C VAL A 32 9.96 -19.65 -16.13
N SER A 33 10.44 -20.69 -15.43
CA SER A 33 10.46 -20.72 -13.97
C SER A 33 11.28 -19.57 -13.38
N SER A 34 12.49 -19.34 -13.91
CA SER A 34 13.35 -18.23 -13.49
C SER A 34 12.69 -16.87 -13.71
N ALA A 35 12.09 -16.64 -14.87
CA ALA A 35 11.38 -15.40 -15.19
C ALA A 35 10.18 -15.17 -14.26
N LEU A 36 9.41 -16.22 -13.95
CA LEU A 36 8.28 -16.14 -13.03
C LEU A 36 8.73 -15.76 -11.61
N ILE A 37 9.79 -16.40 -11.10
CA ILE A 37 10.37 -16.10 -9.78
C ILE A 37 10.82 -14.64 -9.73
N GLN A 38 11.53 -14.18 -10.75
CA GLN A 38 12.00 -12.80 -10.82
C GLN A 38 10.83 -11.80 -10.87
N SER A 39 9.78 -12.10 -11.64
CA SER A 39 8.58 -11.27 -11.72
C SER A 39 7.90 -11.13 -10.35
N LYS A 40 7.71 -12.23 -9.62
CA LYS A 40 7.08 -12.21 -8.29
C LYS A 40 7.92 -11.45 -7.26
N ARG A 41 9.24 -11.59 -7.30
CA ARG A 41 10.14 -10.81 -6.42
C ARG A 41 10.03 -9.31 -6.65
N LYS A 42 9.94 -8.90 -7.92
CA LYS A 42 9.74 -7.49 -8.28
C LYS A 42 8.39 -6.96 -7.79
N GLU A 43 7.35 -7.77 -7.87
CA GLU A 43 6.02 -7.42 -7.36
C GLU A 43 6.03 -7.26 -5.83
N ILE A 44 6.70 -8.15 -5.11
CA ILE A 44 6.92 -8.04 -3.65
C ILE A 44 7.66 -6.73 -3.30
N GLU A 45 8.73 -6.40 -4.03
CA GLU A 45 9.48 -5.15 -3.83
C GLU A 45 8.59 -3.92 -4.01
N GLN A 46 7.76 -3.90 -5.06
CA GLN A 46 6.82 -2.81 -5.31
C GLN A 46 5.77 -2.67 -4.20
N LEU A 47 5.24 -3.78 -3.67
CA LEU A 47 4.31 -3.77 -2.54
C LEU A 47 4.98 -3.23 -1.27
N ASN A 48 6.23 -3.62 -1.01
CA ASN A 48 6.98 -3.14 0.13
C ASN A 48 7.22 -1.62 0.07
N ASP A 49 7.55 -1.08 -1.11
CA ASP A 49 7.69 0.36 -1.33
C ASP A 49 6.38 1.12 -1.07
N GLN A 50 5.25 0.58 -1.54
CA GLN A 50 3.92 1.16 -1.30
C GLN A 50 3.59 1.18 0.19
N ILE A 51 3.84 0.08 0.91
CA ILE A 51 3.65 0.00 2.37
C ILE A 51 4.51 1.04 3.08
N LEU A 52 5.77 1.19 2.69
CA LEU A 52 6.69 2.16 3.30
C LEU A 52 6.17 3.59 3.12
N MET A 53 5.74 3.94 1.91
CA MET A 53 5.17 5.25 1.61
C MET A 53 3.90 5.52 2.40
N ARG A 54 2.97 4.56 2.48
CA ARG A 54 1.75 4.70 3.28
C ARG A 54 2.01 4.82 4.78
N ARG A 55 3.01 4.12 5.31
CA ARG A 55 3.43 4.30 6.70
C ARG A 55 3.97 5.70 6.97
N LYS A 56 4.68 6.28 6.01
CA LYS A 56 5.14 7.68 6.09
C LYS A 56 3.96 8.65 6.05
N ASP A 57 3.02 8.45 5.13
CA ASP A 57 1.79 9.25 5.04
C ASP A 57 1.00 9.20 6.36
N ASN A 58 0.82 8.01 6.93
CA ASN A 58 0.16 7.81 8.22
C ASN A 58 0.88 8.53 9.37
N LYS A 59 2.22 8.48 9.41
CA LYS A 59 2.99 9.20 10.42
C LYS A 59 2.77 10.71 10.32
N THR A 60 2.83 11.25 9.11
CA THR A 60 2.58 12.67 8.86
C THR A 60 1.16 13.07 9.24
N ALA A 61 0.15 12.29 8.82
CA ALA A 61 -1.25 12.56 9.15
C ALA A 61 -1.51 12.52 10.67
N ARG A 62 -0.90 11.58 11.40
CA ARG A 62 -0.99 11.55 12.86
C ARG A 62 -0.39 12.80 13.51
N THR A 63 0.73 13.31 12.98
CA THR A 63 1.28 14.61 13.43
C THR A 63 0.34 15.77 13.12
N THR A 64 -0.30 15.77 11.95
CA THR A 64 -1.31 16.79 11.58
C THR A 64 -2.50 16.77 12.52
N ILE A 65 -2.98 15.59 12.95
CA ILE A 65 -4.07 15.50 13.94
C ILE A 65 -3.70 16.21 15.25
N VAL A 66 -2.49 15.98 15.77
CA VAL A 66 -2.02 16.65 16.99
C VAL A 66 -2.06 18.18 16.83
N PHE A 67 -1.51 18.70 15.72
CA PHE A 67 -1.53 20.14 15.45
C PHE A 67 -2.96 20.72 15.37
N LEU A 68 -3.89 20.00 14.73
CA LEU A 68 -5.29 20.44 14.64
C LEU A 68 -5.99 20.38 16.00
N GLN A 69 -5.67 19.39 16.84
CA GLN A 69 -6.19 19.26 18.20
C GLN A 69 -5.68 20.37 19.11
N ASP A 70 -4.41 20.74 18.99
CA ASP A 70 -3.84 21.89 19.71
C ASP A 70 -4.57 23.18 19.31
N GLY A 71 -4.78 23.40 18.01
CA GLY A 71 -5.55 24.55 17.52
C GLY A 71 -7.01 24.58 18.01
N LEU A 72 -7.66 23.43 18.18
CA LEU A 72 -8.99 23.35 18.80
C LEU A 72 -8.93 23.77 20.28
N SER A 73 -7.91 23.33 21.02
CA SER A 73 -7.72 23.71 22.42
C SER A 73 -7.51 25.23 22.54
N ASP A 74 -6.66 25.80 21.69
CA ASP A 74 -6.40 27.25 21.66
C ASP A 74 -7.68 28.05 21.34
N THR A 75 -8.48 27.55 20.38
CA THR A 75 -9.76 28.17 19.99
C THR A 75 -10.78 28.10 21.13
N ALA A 76 -10.83 26.98 21.86
CA ALA A 76 -11.69 26.82 23.03
C ALA A 76 -11.30 27.75 24.19
N GLU A 77 -10.00 27.94 24.44
CA GLU A 77 -9.50 28.90 25.44
C GLU A 77 -9.88 30.34 25.07
N LEU A 78 -9.84 30.70 23.78
CA LEU A 78 -10.24 32.02 23.31
C LEU A 78 -11.74 32.28 23.54
N MET A 79 -12.60 31.29 23.31
CA MET A 79 -14.06 31.41 23.47
C MET A 79 -14.50 31.42 24.94
N CYS A 80 -13.91 30.55 25.77
CA CYS A 80 -14.38 30.26 27.13
C CYS A 80 -13.48 30.82 28.24
N GLY A 81 -12.32 31.39 27.89
CA GLY A 81 -11.35 31.94 28.82
C GLY A 81 -11.78 33.26 29.47
N PRO A 82 -10.94 33.83 30.36
CA PRO A 82 -11.27 35.05 31.11
C PRO A 82 -11.60 36.26 30.24
N TYR A 83 -11.11 36.30 28.99
CA TYR A 83 -11.42 37.34 28.01
C TYR A 83 -12.77 37.13 27.28
N GLY A 84 -13.29 35.90 27.19
CA GLY A 84 -14.61 35.59 26.60
C GLY A 84 -15.77 35.88 27.56
N SER A 85 -15.57 35.62 28.86
CA SER A 85 -16.58 35.84 29.91
C SER A 85 -16.92 37.33 30.14
N ILE A 86 -15.96 38.24 29.92
CA ILE A 86 -16.17 39.69 30.03
C ILE A 86 -17.04 40.23 28.88
N ARG A 87 -17.09 39.52 27.73
CA ARG A 87 -17.64 40.03 26.47
C ARG A 87 -19.10 39.63 26.23
N ALA A 88 -19.53 38.46 26.73
CA ALA A 88 -20.90 37.96 26.68
C ALA A 88 -21.94 38.88 27.36
N ALA A 89 -21.51 39.83 28.20
CA ALA A 89 -22.38 40.75 28.91
C ALA A 89 -22.83 41.98 28.10
N THR A 90 -22.35 42.21 26.86
CA THR A 90 -22.52 43.52 26.21
C THR A 90 -23.05 43.60 24.77
N THR A 91 -23.22 42.53 23.98
CA THR A 91 -23.78 42.67 22.61
C THR A 91 -24.24 41.34 22.00
N ASP A 92 -25.36 41.37 21.24
CA ASP A 92 -25.97 40.22 20.53
C ASP A 92 -25.20 39.73 19.28
N HIS A 93 -24.12 40.41 18.87
CA HIS A 93 -23.25 39.98 17.77
C HIS A 93 -21.78 40.28 18.10
N ASP A 94 -21.02 39.26 18.51
CA ASP A 94 -19.57 39.35 18.66
C ASP A 94 -18.89 38.67 17.46
N PRO A 95 -18.36 39.43 16.49
CA PRO A 95 -17.68 38.87 15.33
C PRO A 95 -16.42 38.06 15.69
N THR A 96 -15.87 38.24 16.89
CA THR A 96 -14.75 37.40 17.37
C THR A 96 -15.23 36.01 17.78
N PHE A 97 -16.41 35.91 18.39
CA PHE A 97 -17.03 34.64 18.74
C PHE A 97 -17.45 33.86 17.48
N GLU A 98 -18.10 34.53 16.53
CA GLU A 98 -18.49 33.92 15.25
C GLU A 98 -17.27 33.41 14.46
N LEU A 99 -16.17 34.17 14.45
CA LEU A 99 -14.90 33.74 13.84
C LEU A 99 -14.30 32.53 14.57
N ALA A 100 -14.27 32.55 15.91
CA ALA A 100 -13.74 31.43 16.69
C ALA A 100 -14.56 30.15 16.50
N GLN A 101 -15.89 30.26 16.44
CA GLN A 101 -16.78 29.14 16.13
C GLN A 101 -16.51 28.59 14.72
N SER A 102 -16.34 29.45 13.72
CA SER A 102 -16.01 29.03 12.35
C SER A 102 -14.65 28.31 12.27
N ILE A 103 -13.66 28.75 13.05
CA ILE A 103 -12.35 28.09 13.17
C ILE A 103 -12.50 26.71 13.82
N ASP A 104 -13.24 26.61 14.93
CA ASP A 104 -13.50 25.33 15.62
C ASP A 104 -14.16 24.31 14.68
N GLU A 105 -15.20 24.72 13.95
CA GLU A 105 -15.88 23.89 12.96
C GLU A 105 -14.94 23.42 11.84
N SER A 106 -14.09 24.33 11.34
CA SER A 106 -13.13 24.04 10.28
C SER A 106 -12.02 23.07 10.72
N LEU A 107 -11.46 23.28 11.92
CA LEU A 107 -10.46 22.39 12.51
C LEU A 107 -11.06 21.01 12.80
N SER A 108 -12.27 20.97 13.38
CA SER A 108 -13.03 19.75 13.60
C SER A 108 -13.31 18.98 12.31
N ALA A 109 -13.67 19.67 11.23
CA ALA A 109 -13.84 19.05 9.91
C ALA A 109 -12.51 18.51 9.36
N GLY A 110 -11.43 19.28 9.49
CA GLY A 110 -10.07 18.86 9.11
C GLY A 110 -9.64 17.57 9.82
N ILE A 111 -9.84 17.48 11.14
CA ILE A 111 -9.53 16.28 11.92
C ILE A 111 -10.28 15.05 11.38
N ARG A 112 -11.58 15.17 11.09
CA ARG A 112 -12.38 14.06 10.53
C ARG A 112 -11.83 13.59 9.19
N LEU A 113 -11.45 14.50 8.30
CA LEU A 113 -10.86 14.18 7.00
C LEU A 113 -9.51 13.45 7.15
N VAL A 114 -8.67 13.90 8.08
CA VAL A 114 -7.38 13.25 8.33
C VAL A 114 -7.56 11.85 8.92
N PHE A 115 -8.48 11.66 9.86
CA PHE A 115 -8.82 10.32 10.38
C PHE A 115 -9.30 9.36 9.29
N GLU A 116 -10.18 9.82 8.40
CA GLU A 116 -10.66 8.99 7.29
C GLU A 116 -9.55 8.62 6.31
N SER A 117 -8.61 9.54 6.08
CA SER A 117 -7.42 9.28 5.25
C SER A 117 -6.51 8.22 5.88
N ILE A 118 -6.26 8.31 7.20
CA ILE A 118 -5.48 7.30 7.94
C ILE A 118 -6.15 5.93 7.84
N ARG A 119 -7.46 5.86 8.11
CA ARG A 119 -8.22 4.61 8.05
C ARG A 119 -8.09 3.95 6.68
N ARG A 120 -8.24 4.73 5.61
CA ARG A 120 -8.07 4.24 4.24
C ARG A 120 -6.66 3.71 3.99
N TRP A 121 -5.63 4.44 4.38
CA TRP A 121 -4.25 4.02 4.17
C TRP A 121 -3.87 2.79 5.02
N GLU A 122 -4.41 2.65 6.22
CA GLU A 122 -4.27 1.45 7.04
C GLU A 122 -4.85 0.22 6.32
N CYS A 123 -6.04 0.33 5.73
CA CYS A 123 -6.61 -0.74 4.89
C CYS A 123 -5.76 -1.05 3.65
N GLU A 124 -5.23 -0.03 2.96
CA GLU A 124 -4.33 -0.22 1.80
C GLU A 124 -3.04 -0.97 2.20
N ILE A 125 -2.49 -0.67 3.38
CA ILE A 125 -1.32 -1.38 3.93
C ILE A 125 -1.67 -2.85 4.21
N GLU A 126 -2.78 -3.12 4.89
CA GLU A 126 -3.21 -4.50 5.21
C GLU A 126 -3.44 -5.34 3.96
N GLN A 127 -4.05 -4.75 2.93
CA GLN A 127 -4.25 -5.42 1.65
C GLN A 127 -2.91 -5.73 0.97
N SER A 128 -1.98 -4.77 0.97
CA SER A 128 -0.65 -4.93 0.38
C SER A 128 0.17 -6.02 1.10
N ILE A 129 0.12 -6.06 2.43
CA ILE A 129 0.76 -7.11 3.24
C ILE A 129 0.18 -8.49 2.89
N THR A 130 -1.15 -8.59 2.78
CA THR A 130 -1.82 -9.84 2.43
C THR A 130 -1.39 -10.35 1.06
N GLN A 131 -1.33 -9.46 0.06
CA GLN A 131 -0.84 -9.79 -1.29
C GLN A 131 0.61 -10.24 -1.28
N MET A 132 1.46 -9.53 -0.52
CA MET A 132 2.87 -9.86 -0.38
C MET A 132 3.07 -11.25 0.22
N MET A 133 2.37 -11.57 1.31
CA MET A 133 2.40 -12.91 1.94
C MET A 133 1.96 -14.01 0.97
N ALA A 134 0.94 -13.75 0.14
CA ALA A 134 0.49 -14.71 -0.86
C ALA A 134 1.56 -14.96 -1.93
N LEU A 135 2.25 -13.91 -2.40
CA LEU A 135 3.36 -14.03 -3.36
C LEU A 135 4.57 -14.75 -2.76
N GLU A 136 4.91 -14.46 -1.50
CA GLU A 136 5.98 -15.15 -0.78
C GLU A 136 5.68 -16.63 -0.62
N SER A 137 4.44 -16.99 -0.27
CA SER A 137 4.00 -18.39 -0.19
C SER A 137 4.12 -19.10 -1.53
N GLN A 138 3.80 -18.44 -2.65
CA GLN A 138 3.95 -19.00 -3.99
C GLN A 138 5.42 -19.18 -4.41
N LEU A 139 6.35 -18.43 -3.81
CA LEU A 139 7.79 -18.57 -4.06
C LEU A 139 8.45 -19.64 -3.17
N ALA A 140 7.82 -19.99 -2.05
CA ALA A 140 8.31 -21.00 -1.12
C ALA A 140 7.91 -22.44 -1.53
N ASN A 141 6.91 -22.58 -2.40
CA ASN A 141 6.43 -23.84 -2.98
C ASN A 141 7.04 -24.09 -4.36
#